data_AF-A0A4P9WIA3-F1
#
_entry.id   AF-A0A4P9WIA3-F1
#
_cell.length_a   1.000
_cell.length_b   1.000
_cell.length_c   1.000
_cell.angle_alpha   90.00
_cell.angle_beta   90.00
_cell.angle_gamma   90.00
#
_symmetry.space_group_name_H-M   'P 1'
#
loop_
_entity.id
_entity.type
_entity.pdbx_description
1 polymer ?
#
loop_
_entity_poly.entity_id
_entity_poly.type
_entity_poly.pdbx_seq_one_letter_code
_entity_poly.pdbx_strand_id
1 'polypeptide(L)' 'QKKKKSELKPWCWYCDREFEDEKVLINHQKARHFKCGTCSRKLNTAGGMVVHVLQVHKETLTT' A
#
# COMPACT_ATOMS: atom_id res chain seq x y z
N GLN A 1 -4.06 22.61 31.89
CA GLN A 1 -3.33 22.26 30.65
C GLN A 1 -3.53 20.77 30.35
N LYS A 2 -4.55 20.40 29.55
CA LYS A 2 -4.72 19.01 29.11
C LYS A 2 -4.05 18.87 27.74
N LYS A 3 -2.83 18.32 27.71
CA LYS A 3 -2.23 17.85 26.46
C LYS A 3 -3.16 16.78 25.89
N LYS A 4 -3.93 17.15 24.85
CA LYS A 4 -4.73 16.20 24.07
C LYS A 4 -3.75 15.14 23.57
N LYS A 5 -3.89 13.92 24.09
CA LYS A 5 -3.24 12.73 23.53
C LYS A 5 -3.89 12.57 22.16
N SER A 6 -3.29 13.17 21.13
CA SER A 6 -3.66 12.95 19.75
C SER A 6 -3.45 11.46 19.51
N GLU A 7 -4.54 10.68 19.48
CA GLU A 7 -4.50 9.35 18.92
C GLU A 7 -3.95 9.49 17.51
N LEU A 8 -2.70 9.05 17.32
CA LEU A 8 -2.07 9.03 16.02
C LEU A 8 -2.84 8.01 15.18
N LYS A 9 -3.72 8.52 14.33
CA LYS A 9 -4.43 7.67 13.38
C LYS A 9 -3.41 7.08 12.41
N PRO A 10 -3.45 5.76 12.17
CA PRO A 10 -2.60 5.14 11.18
C PRO A 10 -2.91 5.73 9.80
N TRP A 11 -1.88 6.06 9.02
CA TRP A 11 -2.03 6.70 7.73
C TRP A 11 -1.15 6.03 6.67
N CYS A 12 -1.58 6.11 5.41
CA CYS A 12 -0.86 5.50 4.30
C CYS A 12 0.13 6.48 3.68
N TRP A 13 1.41 6.19 3.82
CA TRP A 13 2.48 6.99 3.23
C TRP A 13 2.42 7.12 1.69
N TYR A 14 1.76 6.18 1.00
CA TYR A 14 1.67 6.20 -0.47
C TYR A 14 0.53 7.08 -1.01
N CYS A 15 -0.46 7.46 -0.19
CA CYS A 15 -1.61 8.26 -0.67
C CYS A 15 -2.19 9.21 0.38
N ASP A 16 -1.45 9.46 1.46
CA ASP A 16 -1.77 10.36 2.58
C ASP A 16 -3.17 10.14 3.20
N ARG A 17 -3.75 8.94 3.06
CA ARG A 17 -5.04 8.62 3.65
C ARG A 17 -4.88 8.18 5.10
N GLU A 18 -5.67 8.79 5.97
CA GLU A 18 -5.83 8.37 7.35
C GLU A 18 -6.83 7.21 7.45
N PHE A 19 -6.59 6.32 8.40
CA PHE A 19 -7.42 5.16 8.70
C PHE A 19 -7.71 5.11 10.19
N GLU A 20 -8.81 4.45 10.54
CA GLU A 20 -9.24 4.27 11.92
C GLU A 20 -8.37 3.23 12.64
N ASP A 21 -7.92 2.22 11.89
CA ASP A 21 -7.17 1.06 12.39
C ASP A 21 -6.00 0.71 11.48
N GLU A 22 -4.93 0.18 12.10
CA GLU A 22 -3.75 -0.31 11.38
C GLU A 22 -4.13 -1.50 10.46
N LYS A 23 -5.07 -2.34 10.88
CA LYS A 23 -5.59 -3.44 10.05
C LYS A 23 -6.20 -2.93 8.75
N VAL A 24 -6.96 -1.83 8.82
CA VAL A 24 -7.59 -1.22 7.64
C VAL A 24 -6.52 -0.59 6.76
N LEU A 25 -5.54 0.11 7.34
CA LEU A 25 -4.38 0.63 6.62
C LEU A 25 -3.61 -0.48 5.88
N ILE A 26 -3.28 -1.59 6.55
CA ILE A 26 -2.56 -2.72 5.95
C ILE A 26 -3.38 -3.34 4.81
N ASN A 27 -4.69 -3.53 5.01
CA ASN A 27 -5.57 -4.05 3.95
C ASN A 27 -5.65 -3.07 2.77
N HIS A 28 -5.71 -1.77 3.03
CA HIS A 28 -5.67 -0.73 2.01
C HIS A 28 -4.37 -0.78 1.21
N GLN A 29 -3.21 -0.88 1.86
CA GLN A 29 -1.92 -1.02 1.19
C GLN A 29 -1.91 -2.26 0.28
N LYS A 30 -2.36 -3.41 0.78
CA LYS A 30 -2.45 -4.66 -0.01
C LYS A 30 -3.41 -4.56 -1.20
N ALA A 31 -4.56 -3.91 -1.01
CA ALA A 31 -5.60 -3.85 -2.03
C ALA A 31 -5.35 -2.78 -3.10
N ARG A 32 -4.74 -1.65 -2.73
CA ARG A 32 -4.53 -0.50 -3.63
C ARG A 32 -3.09 -0.35 -4.10
N HIS A 33 -2.12 -0.48 -3.20
CA HIS A 33 -0.71 -0.22 -3.51
C HIS A 33 0.05 -1.49 -3.90
N PHE A 34 -0.37 -2.65 -3.40
CA PHE A 34 0.25 -3.93 -3.73
C PHE A 34 -0.56 -4.79 -4.72
N LYS A 35 -1.43 -4.16 -5.52
CA LYS A 35 -2.18 -4.83 -6.59
C LYS A 35 -1.56 -4.52 -7.95
N CYS A 36 -1.24 -5.55 -8.72
CA CYS A 36 -0.83 -5.41 -10.12
C CYS A 36 -1.99 -4.84 -10.96
N GLY A 37 -1.73 -3.74 -11.68
CA GLY A 37 -2.70 -3.14 -12.60
C GLY A 37 -3.06 -4.04 -13.78
N THR A 38 -2.13 -4.90 -14.22
CA THR A 38 -2.29 -5.72 -15.44
C THR A 38 -3.04 -7.02 -15.20
N CYS A 39 -2.77 -7.76 -14.12
CA CYS A 39 -3.43 -9.05 -13.85
C CYS A 39 -4.20 -9.14 -12.53
N SER A 40 -4.42 -8.02 -11.83
CA SER A 40 -5.07 -7.98 -10.51
C SER A 40 -4.43 -8.86 -9.43
N ARG A 41 -3.22 -9.38 -9.66
CA ARG A 41 -2.48 -10.17 -8.67
C ARG A 41 -2.08 -9.29 -7.50
N LYS A 42 -2.28 -9.80 -6.28
CA LYS A 42 -1.91 -9.13 -5.04
C LYS A 42 -0.53 -9.61 -4.61
N LEU A 43 0.36 -8.67 -4.34
CA LEU A 43 1.70 -8.91 -3.81
C LEU A 43 1.76 -8.36 -2.37
N ASN A 44 2.81 -8.72 -1.63
CA ASN A 44 2.99 -8.27 -0.25
C ASN A 44 4.09 -7.21 -0.10
N THR A 45 4.85 -6.94 -1.16
CA THR A 45 5.98 -6.01 -1.15
C THR A 45 6.09 -5.26 -2.48
N ALA A 46 6.64 -4.05 -2.45
CA ALA A 46 6.91 -3.26 -3.64
C ALA A 46 7.89 -3.98 -4.58
N GLY A 47 9.00 -4.53 -4.05
CA GLY A 47 9.96 -5.29 -4.85
C GLY A 47 9.36 -6.54 -5.51
N GLY A 48 8.47 -7.24 -4.81
CA GLY A 48 7.73 -8.37 -5.38
C GLY A 48 6.81 -7.94 -6.52
N MET A 49 6.25 -6.73 -6.47
CA MET A 49 5.47 -6.18 -7.58
C MET A 49 6.35 -5.85 -8.78
N VAL A 50 7.50 -5.21 -8.58
CA VAL A 50 8.44 -4.89 -9.67
C VAL A 50 8.88 -6.15 -10.40
N VAL A 51 9.32 -7.17 -9.67
CA VAL A 51 9.72 -8.46 -10.26
C VAL A 51 8.54 -9.13 -10.94
N HIS A 52 7.34 -9.11 -10.34
CA HIS A 52 6.15 -9.68 -10.94
C HIS A 52 5.80 -9.04 -12.28
N VAL A 53 5.77 -7.71 -12.35
CA VAL A 53 5.43 -6.98 -13.58
C VAL A 53 6.51 -7.20 -14.65
N LEU A 54 7.78 -7.24 -14.24
CA LEU A 54 8.90 -7.54 -15.14
C LEU A 54 8.87 -8.98 -15.69
N GLN A 55 8.57 -9.98 -14.86
CA GLN A 55 8.63 -11.39 -15.26
C GLN A 55 7.35 -11.88 -15.95
N VAL A 56 6.18 -11.48 -15.45
CA VAL A 56 4.89 -11.95 -15.94
C VAL A 56 4.36 -11.08 -17.08
N HIS A 57 4.54 -9.76 -16.97
CA HIS A 57 4.02 -8.82 -17.96
C HIS A 57 5.11 -8.29 -18.90
N LYS A 58 6.39 -8.54 -18.60
CA LYS A 58 7.51 -7.96 -19.34
C LYS A 58 7.44 -6.43 -19.41
N GLU A 59 6.79 -5.83 -18.42
CA GLU A 59 6.63 -4.39 -18.26
C GLU A 59 7.55 -3.90 -17.13
N THR A 60 7.97 -2.64 -17.20
CA THR A 60 8.75 -2.01 -16.14
C THR A 60 7.86 -1.04 -15.39
N LEU A 61 7.68 -1.23 -14.08
CA LEU A 61 7.07 -0.21 -13.23
C LEU A 61 8.07 0.93 -13.07
N THR A 62 8.06 1.89 -14.00
CA THR A 62 8.67 3.20 -13.81
C THR A 62 7.78 4.01 -12.87
N THR A 63 8.20 4.12 -11.62
CA THR A 63 7.72 5.13 -10.66
C THR A 63 7.82 6.54 -11.23
#